data_AF-A0A963NNL1-F1
#
_entry.id   AF-A0A963NNL1-F1
#
_cell.length_a   1.000
_cell.length_b   1.000
_cell.length_c   1.000
_cell.angle_alpha   90.00
_cell.angle_beta   90.00
_cell.angle_gamma   90.00
#
_symmetry.space_group_name_H-M   'P 1'
#
loop_
_entity.id
_entity.type
_entity.pdbx_description
1 polymer ?
#
loop_
_entity_poly.entity_id
_entity_poly.type
_entity_poly.pdbx_seq_one_letter_code
_entity_poly.pdbx_strand_id
1 'polypeptide(L)'
;RYMPVTWITALLGSLALIGTPLFSGFYSNDCIIVAVGASQLPGAGFAAFAVTAGVFVTAFYSFRMFFLVFHGEERFRHKPHPPQDDHAHDDLGHGHDATPHESPWVVTLPLVLLAVPSVVIGALTMAPMLAGDFFAGAIAVDGARHGAMAAVAEHAHDPWGMALHGLATLPFWLDVAGVACAWLFYLKAPAIPAALDRALRPLRVVLENKYYMDWFNEHVLAAGARLLGRGLWKGGDAAVIDGVLIDGSAKAVGRLAGLVRRVQTGQLYWYALVMAIGIFGFMSWRLWPLLAP
;
A
#
# COMPACT_ATOMS: atom_id res chain seq x y z
N ARG A 1 31.80 -7.34 -0.15
CA ARG A 1 33.03 -7.23 -0.99
C ARG A 1 33.07 -5.92 -1.78
N TYR A 2 32.01 -5.58 -2.55
CA TYR A 2 32.03 -4.40 -3.42
C TYR A 2 31.34 -3.16 -2.80
N MET A 3 30.40 -3.35 -1.88
CA MET A 3 29.64 -2.29 -1.22
C MET A 3 29.70 -2.42 0.31
N PRO A 4 30.81 -2.01 0.97
CA PRO A 4 30.99 -2.18 2.41
C PRO A 4 30.07 -1.29 3.27
N VAL A 5 29.78 -0.06 2.86
CA VAL A 5 28.91 0.85 3.61
C VAL A 5 27.48 0.34 3.57
N THR A 6 26.99 0.03 2.36
CA THR A 6 25.63 -0.52 2.18
C THR A 6 25.47 -1.85 2.93
N TRP A 7 26.52 -2.68 2.97
CA TRP A 7 26.54 -3.93 3.75
C TRP A 7 26.38 -3.68 5.25
N ILE A 8 27.16 -2.75 5.83
CA ILE A 8 27.08 -2.45 7.27
C ILE A 8 25.73 -1.84 7.61
N THR A 9 25.24 -0.87 6.83
CA THR A 9 23.95 -0.22 7.10
C THR A 9 22.80 -1.22 6.98
N ALA A 10 22.83 -2.13 6.00
CA ALA A 10 21.83 -3.19 5.86
C ALA A 10 21.89 -4.20 7.03
N LEU A 11 23.10 -4.53 7.50
CA LEU A 11 23.28 -5.40 8.67
C LEU A 11 22.73 -4.75 9.94
N LEU A 12 23.09 -3.50 10.22
CA LEU A 12 22.59 -2.76 11.39
C LEU A 12 21.07 -2.62 11.36
N GLY A 13 20.50 -2.30 10.18
CA GLY A 13 19.05 -2.24 9.99
C GLY A 13 18.37 -3.60 10.19
N SER A 14 18.97 -4.69 9.70
CA SER A 14 18.43 -6.04 9.88
C SER A 14 18.48 -6.49 11.34
N LEU A 15 19.59 -6.23 12.05
CA LEU A 15 19.75 -6.52 13.48
C LEU A 15 18.76 -5.72 14.33
N ALA A 16 18.54 -4.45 13.99
CA ALA A 16 17.52 -3.64 14.63
C ALA A 16 16.11 -4.19 14.35
N LEU A 17 15.80 -4.60 13.11
CA LEU A 17 14.47 -5.10 12.75
C LEU A 17 14.09 -6.41 13.46
N ILE A 18 15.02 -7.36 13.54
CA ILE A 18 14.77 -8.69 14.16
C ILE A 18 14.70 -8.61 15.69
N GLY A 19 15.10 -7.48 16.27
CA GLY A 19 15.07 -7.25 17.71
C GLY A 19 16.27 -7.81 18.45
N THR A 20 17.45 -7.83 17.84
CA THR A 20 18.68 -8.24 18.54
C THR A 20 18.91 -7.33 19.74
N PRO A 21 19.23 -7.88 20.94
CA PRO A 21 19.51 -7.08 22.12
C PRO A 21 20.51 -5.96 21.86
N LEU A 22 20.32 -4.82 22.55
CA LEU A 22 21.07 -3.56 22.40
C LEU A 22 20.64 -2.67 21.21
N PHE A 23 19.89 -3.18 20.23
CA PHE A 23 19.37 -2.37 19.12
C PHE A 23 17.97 -1.82 19.41
N SER A 24 17.55 -0.80 18.67
CA SER A 24 16.27 -0.12 18.92
C SER A 24 15.06 -1.03 18.82
N GLY A 25 15.06 -2.02 17.93
CA GLY A 25 13.93 -2.92 17.77
C GLY A 25 13.80 -3.96 18.88
N PHE A 26 14.85 -4.26 19.65
CA PHE A 26 14.70 -5.07 20.86
C PHE A 26 13.77 -4.37 21.86
N TYR A 27 14.06 -3.10 22.13
CA TYR A 27 13.27 -2.27 23.05
C TYR A 27 11.82 -2.08 22.59
N SER A 28 11.56 -2.06 21.28
CA SER A 28 10.19 -1.94 20.75
C SER A 28 9.46 -3.30 20.72
N ASN A 29 10.09 -4.35 20.21
CA ASN A 29 9.43 -5.64 19.96
C ASN A 29 9.27 -6.46 21.24
N ASP A 30 10.28 -6.47 22.12
CA ASP A 30 10.25 -7.27 23.34
C ASP A 30 9.21 -6.72 24.33
N CYS A 31 9.03 -5.39 24.39
CA CYS A 31 7.94 -4.79 25.18
C CYS A 31 6.55 -5.22 24.72
N ILE A 32 6.34 -5.45 23.42
CA ILE A 32 5.08 -5.98 22.91
C ILE A 32 4.90 -7.42 23.36
N ILE A 33 5.95 -8.25 23.33
CA ILE A 33 5.90 -9.63 23.81
C ILE A 33 5.57 -9.68 25.30
N VAL A 34 6.22 -8.84 26.11
CA VAL A 34 5.94 -8.69 27.55
C VAL A 34 4.50 -8.22 27.79
N ALA A 35 4.04 -7.20 27.05
CA ALA A 35 2.67 -6.68 27.17
C ALA A 35 1.61 -7.73 26.85
N VAL A 36 1.79 -8.46 25.74
CA VAL A 36 0.85 -9.50 25.30
C VAL A 36 0.89 -10.69 26.27
N GLY A 37 2.06 -11.04 26.79
CA GLY A 37 2.22 -12.09 27.81
C GLY A 37 1.53 -11.75 29.14
N ALA A 38 1.47 -10.46 29.51
CA ALA A 38 0.77 -9.99 30.70
C ALA A 38 -0.75 -9.77 30.48
N SER A 39 -1.23 -9.89 29.23
CA SER A 39 -2.64 -9.66 28.91
C SER A 39 -3.52 -10.86 29.28
N GLN A 40 -4.66 -10.58 29.92
CA GLN A 40 -5.67 -11.58 30.30
C GLN A 40 -6.89 -11.59 29.35
N LEU A 41 -6.80 -10.87 28.23
CA LEU A 41 -7.89 -10.79 27.26
C LEU A 41 -8.12 -12.13 26.54
N PRO A 42 -9.35 -12.43 26.11
CA PRO A 42 -9.62 -13.62 25.30
C PRO A 42 -8.78 -13.56 24.01
N GLY A 43 -8.02 -14.63 23.74
CA GLY A 43 -7.11 -14.69 22.60
C GLY A 43 -5.66 -14.23 22.88
N ALA A 44 -5.35 -13.72 24.08
CA ALA A 44 -4.00 -13.29 24.44
C ALA A 44 -2.96 -14.42 24.30
N GLY A 45 -3.31 -15.65 24.67
CA GLY A 45 -2.40 -16.81 24.49
C GLY A 45 -2.02 -17.09 23.03
N PHE A 46 -2.99 -16.96 22.11
CA PHE A 46 -2.71 -17.09 20.67
C PHE A 46 -1.88 -15.91 20.15
N ALA A 47 -2.18 -14.69 20.59
CA ALA A 47 -1.40 -13.52 20.24
C ALA A 47 0.05 -13.62 20.75
N ALA A 48 0.27 -14.08 21.98
CA ALA A 48 1.60 -14.30 22.55
C ALA A 48 2.39 -15.31 21.72
N PHE A 49 1.76 -16.43 21.36
CA PHE A 49 2.34 -17.42 20.45
C PHE A 49 2.68 -16.81 19.08
N ALA A 50 1.74 -16.10 18.45
CA ALA A 50 1.91 -15.55 17.11
C ALA A 50 3.03 -14.49 17.04
N VAL A 51 3.10 -13.59 18.03
CA VAL A 51 4.16 -12.56 18.09
C VAL A 51 5.51 -13.23 18.35
N THR A 52 5.58 -14.18 19.28
CA THR A 52 6.82 -14.92 19.59
C THR A 52 7.32 -15.75 18.40
N ALA A 53 6.42 -16.47 17.72
CA ALA A 53 6.75 -17.21 16.50
C ALA A 53 7.15 -16.27 15.34
N GLY A 54 6.56 -15.07 15.29
CA GLY A 54 6.90 -14.02 14.35
C GLY A 54 8.36 -13.56 14.44
N VAL A 55 8.99 -13.65 15.62
CA VAL A 55 10.41 -13.34 15.81
C VAL A 55 11.27 -14.26 14.94
N PHE A 56 11.04 -15.57 15.00
CA PHE A 56 11.75 -16.55 14.15
C PHE A 56 11.55 -16.27 12.66
N VAL A 57 10.29 -16.03 12.24
CA VAL A 57 9.96 -15.78 10.83
C VAL A 57 10.65 -14.51 10.33
N THR A 58 10.66 -13.46 11.14
CA THR A 58 11.27 -12.17 10.83
C THR A 58 12.78 -12.26 10.70
N ALA A 59 13.42 -12.94 11.65
CA ALA A 59 14.83 -13.26 11.58
C ALA A 59 15.18 -14.03 10.30
N PHE A 60 14.39 -15.06 10.00
CA PHE A 60 14.62 -15.92 8.85
C PHE A 60 14.53 -15.17 7.52
N TYR A 61 13.46 -14.41 7.25
CA TYR A 61 13.34 -13.73 5.95
C TYR A 61 14.33 -12.56 5.81
N SER A 62 14.64 -11.86 6.91
CA SER A 62 15.58 -10.72 6.89
C SER A 62 16.99 -11.19 6.60
N PHE A 63 17.47 -12.23 7.30
CA PHE A 63 18.79 -12.78 7.05
C PHE A 63 18.87 -13.63 5.79
N ARG A 64 17.78 -14.25 5.33
CA ARG A 64 17.71 -14.82 3.99
C ARG A 64 18.03 -13.78 2.94
N MET A 65 17.40 -12.60 3.00
CA MET A 65 17.69 -11.50 2.08
C MET A 65 19.16 -11.07 2.19
N PHE A 66 19.65 -10.85 3.41
CA PHE A 66 21.02 -10.40 3.65
C PHE A 66 22.07 -11.37 3.12
N PHE A 67 21.90 -12.67 3.37
CA PHE A 67 22.79 -13.70 2.86
C PHE A 67 22.72 -13.84 1.35
N LEU A 68 21.52 -13.86 0.75
CA LEU A 68 21.37 -13.98 -0.71
C LEU A 68 21.96 -12.79 -1.47
N VAL A 69 21.84 -11.58 -0.92
CA VAL A 69 22.33 -10.35 -1.57
C VAL A 69 23.84 -10.18 -1.40
N PHE A 70 24.37 -10.42 -0.19
CA PHE A 70 25.76 -10.04 0.12
C PHE A 70 26.75 -11.21 0.24
N HIS A 71 26.28 -12.42 0.53
CA HIS A 71 27.12 -13.59 0.79
C HIS A 71 26.87 -14.77 -0.16
N GLY A 72 25.83 -14.68 -1.00
CA GLY A 72 25.52 -15.66 -2.03
C GLY A 72 26.42 -15.53 -3.26
N GLU A 73 26.22 -16.44 -4.21
CA GLU A 73 26.96 -16.44 -5.48
C GLU A 73 26.68 -15.18 -6.32
N GLU A 74 27.72 -14.66 -6.98
CA GLU A 74 27.64 -13.46 -7.82
C GLU A 74 26.82 -13.72 -9.09
N ARG A 75 25.55 -13.29 -9.11
CA ARG A 75 24.66 -13.47 -10.27
C ARG A 75 24.77 -12.38 -11.34
N PHE A 76 25.51 -11.30 -11.07
CA PHE A 76 25.59 -10.13 -11.96
C PHE A 76 26.58 -10.32 -13.12
N ARG A 77 27.49 -11.30 -13.07
CA ARG A 77 28.47 -11.61 -14.12
C ARG A 77 27.91 -12.43 -15.28
N HIS A 78 26.78 -13.11 -15.05
CA HIS A 78 26.08 -13.87 -16.07
C HIS A 78 24.71 -13.23 -16.31
N LYS A 79 24.65 -12.20 -17.17
CA LYS A 79 23.37 -11.73 -17.74
C LYS A 79 23.10 -12.48 -19.05
N PRO A 80 22.02 -13.28 -19.15
CA PRO A 80 21.53 -13.82 -20.43
C PRO A 80 20.65 -12.82 -21.20
N HIS A 81 20.36 -11.65 -20.65
CA HIS A 81 19.40 -10.70 -21.22
C HIS A 81 20.03 -9.31 -21.40
N PRO A 82 19.88 -8.70 -22.59
CA PRO A 82 20.20 -7.29 -22.79
C PRO A 82 19.29 -6.43 -21.89
N PRO A 83 19.79 -5.31 -21.34
CA PRO A 83 18.96 -4.40 -20.56
C PRO A 83 17.88 -3.83 -21.48
N GLN A 84 16.62 -4.11 -21.14
CA GLN A 84 15.50 -3.33 -21.63
C GLN A 84 15.43 -2.11 -20.70
N ASP A 85 15.59 -0.93 -21.28
CA ASP A 85 15.48 0.40 -20.66
C ASP A 85 16.78 1.05 -20.13
N ASP A 86 17.84 1.06 -20.94
CA ASP A 86 18.82 2.15 -20.87
C ASP A 86 18.42 3.23 -21.88
N HIS A 87 17.97 4.38 -21.35
CA HIS A 87 17.75 5.58 -22.13
C HIS A 87 19.07 5.99 -22.82
N ALA A 88 19.06 5.91 -24.15
CA ALA A 88 20.12 6.36 -25.02
C ALA A 88 20.45 7.83 -24.75
N HIS A 89 21.62 8.06 -24.15
CA HIS A 89 22.47 9.17 -24.53
C HIS A 89 23.77 8.57 -25.05
N ASP A 90 24.02 8.84 -26.33
CA ASP A 90 25.21 8.48 -27.08
C ASP A 90 26.49 8.84 -26.32
N ASP A 91 27.34 7.85 -26.07
CA ASP A 91 28.72 7.85 -26.59
C ASP A 91 29.47 6.55 -26.23
N LEU A 92 29.92 5.87 -27.28
CA LEU A 92 31.21 5.15 -27.36
C LEU A 92 31.56 4.15 -26.24
N GLY A 93 31.22 2.88 -26.50
CA GLY A 93 32.20 1.79 -26.45
C GLY A 93 32.94 1.51 -25.13
N HIS A 94 32.23 1.03 -24.11
CA HIS A 94 32.85 0.26 -23.04
C HIS A 94 31.95 -0.91 -22.62
N GLY A 95 32.43 -2.13 -22.85
CA GLY A 95 31.89 -3.36 -22.26
C GLY A 95 32.13 -3.33 -20.75
N HIS A 96 31.27 -2.61 -20.03
CA HIS A 96 31.33 -2.54 -18.58
C HIS A 96 30.87 -3.88 -18.00
N ASP A 97 31.84 -4.66 -17.54
CA ASP A 97 31.66 -5.51 -16.37
C ASP A 97 30.88 -4.70 -15.33
N ALA A 98 29.57 -4.98 -15.19
CA ALA A 98 28.69 -4.29 -14.26
C ALA A 98 29.00 -4.75 -12.83
N THR A 99 30.21 -4.45 -12.35
CA THR A 99 30.61 -4.67 -10.98
C THR A 99 29.81 -3.71 -10.09
N PRO A 100 29.10 -4.21 -9.07
CA PRO A 100 28.39 -3.36 -8.13
C PRO A 100 29.34 -2.34 -7.50
N HIS A 101 28.91 -1.09 -7.38
CA HIS A 101 29.64 -0.03 -6.69
C HIS A 101 28.73 0.63 -5.66
N GLU A 102 29.33 1.33 -4.70
CA GLU A 102 28.55 2.07 -3.70
C GLU A 102 27.71 3.17 -4.34
N SER A 103 26.60 3.49 -3.66
CA SER A 103 25.75 4.59 -4.05
C SER A 103 26.44 5.94 -3.82
N PRO A 104 26.08 6.99 -4.59
CA PRO A 104 26.65 8.32 -4.40
C PRO A 104 26.35 8.87 -2.99
N TRP A 105 27.12 9.88 -2.58
CA TRP A 105 27.05 10.48 -1.25
C TRP A 105 25.65 10.96 -0.83
N VAL A 106 24.83 11.36 -1.80
CA VAL A 106 23.44 11.79 -1.59
C VAL A 106 22.56 10.65 -1.00
N VAL A 107 22.92 9.39 -1.24
CA VAL A 107 22.20 8.21 -0.74
C VAL A 107 22.89 7.61 0.49
N THR A 108 24.23 7.48 0.48
CA THR A 108 24.96 6.87 1.60
C THR A 108 24.88 7.69 2.88
N LEU A 109 24.86 9.02 2.79
CA LEU A 109 24.77 9.88 3.96
C LEU A 109 23.44 9.69 4.73
N PRO A 110 22.24 9.75 4.10
CA PRO A 110 21.00 9.38 4.76
C PRO A 110 20.99 7.97 5.35
N LEU A 111 21.54 6.97 4.64
CA LEU A 111 21.58 5.59 5.12
C LEU A 111 22.37 5.46 6.43
N VAL A 112 23.55 6.08 6.49
CA VAL A 112 24.38 6.08 7.71
C VAL A 112 23.70 6.87 8.82
N LEU A 113 23.13 8.03 8.51
CA LEU A 113 22.42 8.86 9.49
C LEU A 113 21.21 8.13 10.10
N LEU A 114 20.52 7.29 9.33
CA LEU A 114 19.42 6.46 9.82
C LEU A 114 19.89 5.22 10.59
N ALA A 115 21.06 4.66 10.26
CA ALA A 115 21.59 3.50 10.97
C ALA A 115 21.99 3.84 12.42
N VAL A 116 22.49 5.05 12.70
CA VAL A 116 22.86 5.49 14.06
C VAL A 116 21.69 5.43 15.07
N PRO A 117 20.53 6.06 14.83
CA PRO A 117 19.40 5.97 15.73
C PRO A 117 18.85 4.54 15.82
N SER A 118 18.91 3.72 14.77
CA SER A 118 18.53 2.31 14.85
C SER A 118 19.33 1.50 15.88
N VAL A 119 20.55 1.93 16.23
CA VAL A 119 21.34 1.32 17.29
C VAL A 119 21.01 1.95 18.64
N VAL A 120 21.00 3.29 18.71
CA VAL A 120 21.08 4.00 20.00
C VAL A 120 19.72 4.45 20.55
N ILE A 121 18.75 4.79 19.69
CA ILE A 121 17.55 5.51 20.11
C ILE A 121 16.70 4.70 21.09
N GLY A 122 16.60 3.38 20.91
CA GLY A 122 15.78 2.54 21.77
C GLY A 122 16.25 2.59 23.23
N ALA A 123 17.54 2.45 23.48
CA ALA A 123 18.08 2.50 24.84
C ALA A 123 17.87 3.88 25.51
N LEU A 124 17.86 4.96 24.72
CA LEU A 124 17.68 6.33 25.23
C LEU A 124 16.22 6.70 25.48
N THR A 125 15.31 6.30 24.59
CA THR A 125 13.94 6.81 24.58
C THR A 125 12.91 5.83 25.13
N MET A 126 13.24 4.55 25.29
CA MET A 126 12.30 3.52 25.75
C MET A 126 11.64 3.90 27.09
N ALA A 127 12.43 4.19 28.12
CA ALA A 127 11.92 4.53 29.46
C ALA A 127 10.97 5.75 29.46
N PRO A 128 11.35 6.93 28.95
CA PRO A 128 10.45 8.09 28.94
C PRO A 128 9.23 7.91 28.02
N MET A 129 9.34 7.08 26.97
CA MET A 129 8.26 6.85 26.01
C MET A 129 7.23 5.82 26.49
N LEU A 130 7.66 4.76 27.18
CA LEU A 130 6.78 3.67 27.63
C LEU A 130 6.26 3.85 29.07
N ALA A 131 7.08 4.43 29.95
CA ALA A 131 6.76 4.59 31.37
C ALA A 131 6.79 6.04 31.87
N GLY A 132 7.17 6.98 31.00
CA GLY A 132 7.19 8.41 31.31
C GLY A 132 5.98 9.19 30.77
N ASP A 133 6.04 10.50 30.89
CA ASP A 133 4.94 11.41 30.51
C ASP A 133 4.91 11.77 29.02
N PHE A 134 5.72 11.12 28.18
CA PHE A 134 5.86 11.50 26.76
C PHE A 134 4.53 11.42 25.99
N PHE A 135 3.72 10.41 26.28
CA PHE A 135 2.38 10.24 25.72
C PHE A 135 1.25 10.64 26.68
N ALA A 136 1.58 11.30 27.80
CA ALA A 136 0.58 11.72 28.78
C ALA A 136 -0.45 12.63 28.11
N GLY A 137 -1.73 12.28 28.26
CA GLY A 137 -2.85 13.03 27.67
C GLY A 137 -3.13 12.75 26.19
N ALA A 138 -2.23 12.09 25.46
CA ALA A 138 -2.48 11.67 24.07
C ALA A 138 -3.10 10.27 23.99
N ILE A 139 -2.73 9.38 24.93
CA ILE A 139 -3.22 8.00 24.99
C ILE A 139 -3.84 7.77 26.37
N ALA A 140 -5.11 7.35 26.40
CA ALA A 140 -5.80 6.95 27.63
C ALA A 140 -5.78 5.43 27.74
N VAL A 141 -5.07 4.90 28.75
CA VAL A 141 -5.05 3.46 29.06
C VAL A 141 -5.85 3.22 30.34
N ASP A 142 -6.89 2.39 30.25
CA ASP A 142 -7.64 1.94 31.43
C ASP A 142 -6.84 0.86 32.17
N GLY A 143 -5.91 1.29 33.03
CA GLY A 143 -5.04 0.40 33.80
C GLY A 143 -5.79 -0.51 34.79
N ALA A 144 -7.03 -0.17 35.16
CA ALA A 144 -7.85 -1.00 36.04
C ALA A 144 -8.41 -2.24 35.31
N ARG A 145 -8.65 -2.13 34.00
CA ARG A 145 -9.10 -3.25 33.15
C ARG A 145 -7.97 -3.92 32.37
N HIS A 146 -6.88 -3.20 32.11
CA HIS A 146 -5.78 -3.65 31.26
C HIS A 146 -4.42 -3.44 31.95
N GLY A 147 -3.99 -4.42 32.74
CA GLY A 147 -2.72 -4.37 33.50
C GLY A 147 -1.44 -4.59 32.68
N ALA A 148 -1.54 -4.84 31.37
CA ALA A 148 -0.39 -5.15 30.53
C ALA A 148 0.70 -4.07 30.55
N MET A 149 0.31 -2.80 30.67
CA MET A 149 1.26 -1.69 30.68
C MET A 149 2.00 -1.53 32.00
N ALA A 150 1.44 -2.01 33.12
CA ALA A 150 2.16 -2.06 34.39
C ALA A 150 3.34 -3.04 34.31
N ALA A 151 3.14 -4.21 33.70
CA ALA A 151 4.20 -5.20 33.51
C ALA A 151 5.33 -4.68 32.60
N VAL A 152 5.00 -3.92 31.55
CA VAL A 152 6.02 -3.28 30.70
C VAL A 152 6.76 -2.19 31.45
N ALA A 153 6.07 -1.38 32.26
CA ALA A 153 6.71 -0.33 33.05
C ALA A 153 7.77 -0.88 34.00
N GLU A 154 7.50 -2.01 34.68
CA GLU A 154 8.47 -2.69 35.55
C GLU A 154 9.80 -3.02 34.84
N HIS A 155 9.73 -3.40 33.56
CA HIS A 155 10.91 -3.75 32.75
C HIS A 155 11.54 -2.53 32.04
N ALA A 156 10.80 -1.41 31.92
CA ALA A 156 11.22 -0.25 31.15
C ALA A 156 12.21 0.69 31.88
N HIS A 157 12.41 0.53 33.19
CA HIS A 157 13.25 1.42 33.98
C HIS A 157 14.76 1.19 33.81
N ASP A 158 15.18 -0.01 33.38
CA ASP A 158 16.59 -0.35 33.14
C ASP A 158 16.79 -0.94 31.73
N PRO A 159 17.06 -0.08 30.72
CA PRO A 159 17.29 -0.53 29.34
C PRO A 159 18.48 -1.49 29.20
N TRP A 160 19.51 -1.38 30.04
CA TRP A 160 20.67 -2.27 29.96
C TRP A 160 20.38 -3.61 30.61
N GLY A 161 19.75 -3.61 31.79
CA GLY A 161 19.29 -4.82 32.45
C GLY A 161 18.31 -5.61 31.59
N MET A 162 17.36 -4.92 30.92
CA MET A 162 16.43 -5.57 30.00
C MET A 162 17.15 -6.19 28.80
N ALA A 163 18.10 -5.49 28.18
CA ALA A 163 18.86 -6.03 27.05
C ALA A 163 19.71 -7.27 27.44
N LEU A 164 20.33 -7.25 28.61
CA LEU A 164 21.10 -8.38 29.11
C LEU A 164 20.21 -9.56 29.48
N HIS A 165 19.05 -9.31 30.09
CA HIS A 165 18.05 -10.35 30.35
C HIS A 165 17.51 -10.95 29.05
N GLY A 166 17.29 -10.11 28.03
CA GLY A 166 16.85 -10.49 26.69
C GLY A 166 17.70 -11.58 26.05
N LEU A 167 19.01 -11.64 26.33
CA LEU A 167 19.89 -12.70 25.83
C LEU A 167 19.54 -14.10 26.36
N ALA A 168 18.82 -14.19 27.47
CA ALA A 168 18.37 -15.44 28.06
C ALA A 168 16.91 -15.80 27.70
N THR A 169 16.18 -14.90 27.03
CA THR A 169 14.77 -15.12 26.73
C THR A 169 14.56 -15.98 25.49
N LEU A 170 13.40 -16.62 25.39
CA LEU A 170 13.02 -17.44 24.24
C LEU A 170 13.05 -16.66 22.90
N PRO A 171 12.55 -15.41 22.80
CA PRO A 171 12.63 -14.61 21.59
C PRO A 171 14.05 -14.49 21.01
N PHE A 172 15.07 -14.27 21.85
CA PHE A 172 16.46 -14.19 21.38
C PHE A 172 16.93 -15.50 20.75
N TRP A 173 16.65 -16.64 21.38
CA TRP A 173 17.03 -17.94 20.81
C TRP A 173 16.27 -18.29 19.54
N LEU A 174 15.01 -17.83 19.42
CA LEU A 174 14.24 -17.95 18.18
C LEU A 174 14.80 -17.07 17.05
N ASP A 175 15.24 -15.86 17.37
CA ASP A 175 15.93 -14.98 16.43
C ASP A 175 17.23 -15.63 15.93
N VAL A 176 18.10 -16.06 16.86
CA VAL A 176 19.34 -16.80 16.54
C VAL A 176 19.05 -18.05 15.71
N ALA A 177 18.01 -18.81 16.05
CA ALA A 177 17.60 -19.98 15.27
C ALA A 177 17.13 -19.60 13.86
N GLY A 178 16.40 -18.49 13.69
CA GLY A 178 15.97 -17.97 12.39
C GLY A 178 17.16 -17.58 11.52
N VAL A 179 18.13 -16.86 12.08
CA VAL A 179 19.38 -16.49 11.39
C VAL A 179 20.19 -17.73 11.02
N ALA A 180 20.36 -18.68 11.95
CA ALA A 180 21.09 -19.92 11.72
C ALA A 180 20.42 -20.79 10.64
N CYS A 181 19.08 -20.90 10.65
CA CYS A 181 18.31 -21.58 9.62
C CYS A 181 18.48 -20.91 8.26
N ALA A 182 18.42 -19.58 8.17
CA ALA A 182 18.64 -18.85 6.93
C ALA A 182 20.06 -19.08 6.38
N TRP A 183 21.07 -19.03 7.24
CA TRP A 183 22.45 -19.32 6.87
C TRP A 183 22.61 -20.75 6.35
N LEU A 184 22.06 -21.74 7.06
CA LEU A 184 22.13 -23.15 6.67
C LEU A 184 21.42 -23.40 5.34
N PHE A 185 20.23 -22.84 5.17
CA PHE A 185 19.38 -23.07 4.00
C PHE A 185 19.91 -22.40 2.73
N TYR A 186 20.49 -21.20 2.84
CA TYR A 186 20.85 -20.40 1.66
C TYR A 186 22.35 -20.33 1.35
N LEU A 187 23.23 -20.60 2.33
CA LEU A 187 24.68 -20.63 2.08
C LEU A 187 25.26 -22.05 2.09
N LYS A 188 24.80 -22.93 3.00
CA LYS A 188 25.44 -24.24 3.20
C LYS A 188 24.72 -25.41 2.51
N ALA A 189 23.38 -25.43 2.52
CA ALA A 189 22.57 -26.55 2.07
C ALA A 189 21.32 -26.10 1.28
N PRO A 190 21.48 -25.51 0.07
CA PRO A 190 20.37 -25.04 -0.77
C PRO A 190 19.43 -26.16 -1.24
N ALA A 191 19.82 -27.43 -1.12
CA ALA A 191 18.97 -28.57 -1.39
C ALA A 191 17.76 -28.66 -0.43
N ILE A 192 17.86 -28.15 0.80
CA ILE A 192 16.78 -28.23 1.80
C ILE A 192 15.58 -27.35 1.38
N PRO A 193 15.76 -26.04 1.08
CA PRO A 193 14.68 -25.24 0.50
C PRO A 193 14.08 -25.85 -0.76
N ALA A 194 14.91 -26.41 -1.66
CA ALA A 194 14.41 -27.02 -2.90
C ALA A 194 13.56 -28.28 -2.65
N ALA A 195 13.85 -29.04 -1.60
CA ALA A 195 13.03 -30.19 -1.20
C ALA A 195 11.71 -29.73 -0.54
N LEU A 196 11.78 -28.74 0.35
CA LEU A 196 10.61 -28.15 1.00
C LEU A 196 9.67 -27.51 -0.03
N ASP A 197 10.24 -26.87 -1.04
CA ASP A 197 9.56 -26.27 -2.18
C ASP A 197 8.68 -27.29 -2.93
N ARG A 198 9.21 -28.48 -3.18
CA ARG A 198 8.50 -29.57 -3.84
C ARG A 198 7.40 -30.17 -2.95
N ALA A 199 7.69 -30.36 -1.66
CA ALA A 199 6.75 -30.95 -0.72
C ALA A 199 5.57 -30.02 -0.37
N LEU A 200 5.83 -28.73 -0.17
CA LEU A 200 4.86 -27.72 0.26
C LEU A 200 4.40 -26.81 -0.88
N ARG A 201 4.51 -27.26 -2.13
CA ARG A 201 4.10 -26.48 -3.31
C ARG A 201 2.70 -25.85 -3.19
N PRO A 202 1.64 -26.53 -2.71
CA PRO A 202 0.30 -25.92 -2.61
C PRO A 202 0.29 -24.71 -1.68
N LEU A 203 0.92 -24.86 -0.50
CA LEU A 203 1.04 -23.79 0.48
C LEU A 203 1.88 -22.63 -0.07
N ARG A 204 3.00 -22.94 -0.72
CA ARG A 204 3.88 -21.95 -1.34
C ARG A 204 3.16 -21.13 -2.40
N VAL A 205 2.38 -21.76 -3.27
CA VAL A 205 1.61 -21.07 -4.31
C VAL A 205 0.63 -20.08 -3.69
N VAL A 206 -0.03 -20.42 -2.57
CA VAL A 206 -0.91 -19.49 -1.86
C VAL A 206 -0.12 -18.30 -1.30
N LEU A 207 1.03 -18.55 -0.66
CA LEU A 207 1.88 -17.51 -0.08
C LEU A 207 2.52 -16.60 -1.13
N GLU A 208 3.00 -17.16 -2.26
CA GLU A 208 3.55 -16.42 -3.40
C GLU A 208 2.50 -15.52 -4.04
N ASN A 209 1.25 -15.97 -4.12
CA ASN A 209 0.13 -15.16 -4.59
C ASN A 209 -0.46 -14.24 -3.50
N LYS A 210 0.25 -14.03 -2.37
CA LYS A 210 -0.19 -13.16 -1.26
C LYS A 210 -1.61 -13.48 -0.78
N TYR A 211 -1.90 -14.76 -0.61
CA TYR A 211 -3.23 -15.27 -0.25
C TYR A 211 -4.34 -14.96 -1.27
N TYR A 212 -3.98 -14.61 -2.51
CA TYR A 212 -4.88 -14.15 -3.57
C TYR A 212 -5.67 -12.87 -3.24
N MET A 213 -5.26 -12.10 -2.22
CA MET A 213 -5.93 -10.83 -1.92
C MET A 213 -5.77 -9.80 -3.03
N ASP A 214 -4.58 -9.71 -3.65
CA ASP A 214 -4.36 -8.80 -4.78
C ASP A 214 -5.26 -9.16 -5.96
N TRP A 215 -5.31 -10.45 -6.30
CA TRP A 215 -6.17 -10.97 -7.37
C TRP A 215 -7.64 -10.65 -7.09
N PHE A 216 -8.12 -10.92 -5.86
CA PHE A 216 -9.48 -10.61 -5.45
C PHE A 216 -9.80 -9.11 -5.56
N ASN A 217 -8.90 -8.25 -5.07
CA ASN A 217 -9.09 -6.81 -5.14
C ASN A 217 -9.20 -6.34 -6.61
N GLU A 218 -8.28 -6.77 -7.47
CA GLU A 218 -8.25 -6.33 -8.87
C GLU A 218 -9.44 -6.86 -9.71
N HIS A 219 -9.82 -8.11 -9.49
CA HIS A 219 -10.82 -8.81 -10.30
C HIS A 219 -12.24 -8.69 -9.76
N VAL A 220 -12.42 -8.48 -8.46
CA VAL A 220 -13.74 -8.37 -7.84
C VAL A 220 -14.04 -6.91 -7.50
N LEU A 221 -13.22 -6.29 -6.64
CA LEU A 221 -13.50 -4.94 -6.16
C LEU A 221 -13.28 -3.90 -7.26
N ALA A 222 -12.11 -3.87 -7.88
CA ALA A 222 -11.78 -2.89 -8.91
C ALA A 222 -12.59 -3.14 -10.20
N ALA A 223 -12.83 -4.40 -10.57
CA ALA A 223 -13.71 -4.69 -11.72
C ALA A 223 -15.16 -4.28 -11.45
N GLY A 224 -15.67 -4.52 -10.24
CA GLY A 224 -17.00 -4.07 -9.82
C GLY A 224 -17.11 -2.54 -9.85
N ALA A 225 -16.12 -1.83 -9.32
CA ALA A 225 -16.05 -0.37 -9.37
C ALA A 225 -16.01 0.16 -10.82
N ARG A 226 -15.20 -0.46 -11.70
CA ARG A 226 -15.14 -0.10 -13.12
C ARG A 226 -16.45 -0.37 -13.85
N LEU A 227 -17.15 -1.46 -13.52
CA LEU A 227 -18.45 -1.79 -14.11
C LEU A 227 -19.50 -0.75 -13.70
N LEU A 228 -19.57 -0.42 -12.41
CA LEU A 228 -20.47 0.61 -11.90
C LEU A 228 -20.18 1.96 -12.53
N GLY A 229 -18.90 2.37 -12.59
CA GLY A 229 -18.50 3.61 -13.23
C GLY A 229 -18.87 3.66 -14.72
N ARG A 230 -18.65 2.57 -15.47
CA ARG A 230 -19.08 2.46 -16.87
C ARG A 230 -20.60 2.50 -17.03
N GLY A 231 -21.34 1.89 -16.11
CA GLY A 231 -22.81 1.91 -16.10
C GLY A 231 -23.36 3.32 -15.89
N LEU A 232 -22.84 4.04 -14.90
CA LEU A 232 -23.24 5.43 -14.63
C LEU A 232 -22.85 6.37 -15.77
N TRP A 233 -21.65 6.23 -16.33
CA TRP A 233 -21.20 7.06 -17.43
C TRP A 233 -21.97 6.80 -18.73
N LYS A 234 -22.00 5.56 -19.21
CA LYS A 234 -22.64 5.26 -20.50
C LYS A 234 -24.16 5.26 -20.41
N GLY A 235 -24.71 4.74 -19.32
CA GLY A 235 -26.15 4.60 -19.12
C GLY A 235 -26.79 5.87 -18.57
N GLY A 236 -26.18 6.51 -17.57
CA GLY A 236 -26.72 7.73 -16.98
C GLY A 236 -26.41 8.96 -17.80
N ASP A 237 -25.13 9.25 -17.99
CA ASP A 237 -24.68 10.51 -18.58
C ASP A 237 -24.91 10.54 -20.10
N ALA A 238 -24.19 9.69 -20.84
CA ALA A 238 -24.22 9.73 -22.30
C ALA A 238 -25.58 9.36 -22.91
N ALA A 239 -26.29 8.38 -22.34
CA ALA A 239 -27.56 7.93 -22.91
C ALA A 239 -28.76 8.77 -22.46
N VAL A 240 -28.90 9.05 -21.16
CA VAL A 240 -30.09 9.74 -20.62
C VAL A 240 -29.92 11.26 -20.66
N ILE A 241 -28.80 11.79 -20.18
CA ILE A 241 -28.58 13.24 -20.14
C ILE A 241 -28.30 13.77 -21.55
N ASP A 242 -27.25 13.29 -22.19
CA ASP A 242 -26.88 13.81 -23.50
C ASP A 242 -27.87 13.36 -24.58
N GLY A 243 -28.17 12.05 -24.64
CA GLY A 243 -29.00 11.49 -25.70
C GLY A 243 -30.48 11.87 -25.63
N VAL A 244 -31.11 11.72 -24.45
CA VAL A 244 -32.56 11.92 -24.31
C VAL A 244 -32.91 13.35 -23.95
N LEU A 245 -32.27 13.93 -22.95
CA LEU A 245 -32.61 15.27 -22.47
C LEU A 245 -32.10 16.36 -23.43
N ILE A 246 -30.82 16.33 -23.81
CA ILE A 246 -30.21 17.39 -24.62
C ILE A 246 -30.52 17.18 -26.12
N ASP A 247 -30.05 16.09 -26.70
CA ASP A 247 -30.22 15.82 -28.14
C ASP A 247 -31.67 15.57 -28.52
N GLY A 248 -32.44 14.92 -27.64
CA GLY A 248 -33.86 14.67 -27.85
C GLY A 248 -34.67 15.95 -27.91
N SER A 249 -34.41 16.89 -26.99
CA SER A 249 -35.08 18.21 -27.00
C SER A 249 -34.66 19.04 -28.22
N ALA A 250 -33.37 19.06 -28.55
CA ALA A 250 -32.87 19.75 -29.74
C ALA A 250 -33.50 19.20 -31.04
N LYS A 251 -33.59 17.87 -31.19
CA LYS A 251 -34.25 17.23 -32.34
C LYS A 251 -35.75 17.52 -32.38
N ALA A 252 -36.43 17.56 -31.23
CA ALA A 252 -37.85 17.91 -31.17
C ALA A 252 -38.09 19.34 -31.66
N VAL A 253 -37.31 20.31 -31.15
CA VAL A 253 -37.37 21.71 -31.59
C VAL A 253 -37.03 21.82 -33.08
N GLY A 254 -35.99 21.14 -33.56
CA GLY A 254 -35.60 21.12 -34.96
C GLY A 254 -36.69 20.56 -35.90
N ARG A 255 -37.38 19.48 -35.48
CA ARG A 255 -38.54 18.93 -36.22
C ARG A 255 -39.69 19.93 -36.27
N LEU A 256 -39.99 20.57 -35.15
CA LEU A 256 -41.07 21.55 -35.04
C LEU A 256 -40.77 22.77 -35.92
N ALA A 257 -39.54 23.29 -35.87
CA ALA A 257 -39.07 24.37 -36.75
C ALA A 257 -39.12 23.97 -38.22
N GLY A 258 -38.73 22.74 -38.57
CA GLY A 258 -38.82 22.23 -39.94
C GLY A 258 -40.26 22.13 -40.46
N LEU A 259 -41.20 21.80 -39.58
CA LEU A 259 -42.63 21.74 -39.90
C LEU A 259 -43.22 23.15 -40.07
N VAL A 260 -42.89 24.06 -39.16
CA VAL A 260 -43.27 25.50 -39.25
C VAL A 260 -42.70 26.13 -40.52
N ARG A 261 -41.47 25.79 -40.92
CA ARG A 261 -40.87 26.32 -42.16
C ARG A 261 -41.68 25.98 -43.41
N ARG A 262 -42.38 24.84 -43.47
CA ARG A 262 -43.23 24.47 -44.62
C ARG A 262 -44.47 25.35 -44.75
N VAL A 263 -44.86 26.06 -43.69
CA VAL A 263 -45.96 27.03 -43.74
C VAL A 263 -45.56 28.28 -44.54
N GLN A 264 -44.27 28.57 -44.68
CA GLN A 264 -43.76 29.64 -45.55
C GLN A 264 -43.57 29.11 -46.98
N THR A 265 -44.58 29.29 -47.82
CA THR A 265 -44.60 28.77 -49.20
C THR A 265 -44.03 29.75 -50.24
N GLY A 266 -43.73 30.99 -49.86
CA GLY A 266 -43.23 32.03 -50.77
C GLY A 266 -44.28 32.64 -51.72
N GLN A 267 -45.54 32.18 -51.63
CA GLN A 267 -46.62 32.67 -52.47
C GLN A 267 -47.35 33.86 -51.81
N LEU A 268 -47.44 34.99 -52.51
CA LEU A 268 -48.01 36.22 -51.96
C LEU A 268 -49.47 36.07 -51.49
N TYR A 269 -50.28 35.29 -52.22
CA TYR A 269 -51.69 35.07 -51.88
C TYR A 269 -51.87 34.31 -50.55
N TRP A 270 -50.95 33.39 -50.24
CA TRP A 270 -50.99 32.61 -49.00
C TRP A 270 -50.75 33.52 -47.79
N TYR A 271 -49.79 34.45 -47.88
CA TYR A 271 -49.55 35.44 -46.84
C TYR A 271 -50.73 36.39 -46.65
N ALA A 272 -51.36 36.85 -47.73
CA ALA A 272 -52.54 37.70 -47.66
C ALA A 272 -53.72 36.99 -46.96
N LEU A 273 -53.96 35.71 -47.28
CA LEU A 273 -54.97 34.88 -46.64
C LEU A 273 -54.71 34.71 -45.13
N VAL A 274 -53.48 34.35 -44.76
CA VAL A 274 -53.09 34.20 -43.34
C VAL A 274 -53.25 35.50 -42.56
N MET A 275 -52.90 36.64 -43.17
CA MET A 275 -53.08 37.96 -42.56
C MET A 275 -54.56 38.30 -42.34
N ALA A 276 -55.43 38.02 -43.33
CA ALA A 276 -56.87 38.24 -43.20
C ALA A 276 -57.47 37.35 -42.09
N ILE A 277 -57.09 36.07 -42.04
CA ILE A 277 -57.48 35.14 -40.97
C ILE A 277 -56.96 35.63 -39.61
N GLY A 278 -55.72 36.12 -39.55
CA GLY A 278 -55.13 36.67 -38.33
C GLY A 278 -55.85 37.90 -37.81
N ILE A 279 -56.20 38.85 -38.69
CA ILE A 279 -56.99 40.03 -38.33
C ILE A 279 -58.39 39.63 -37.88
N PHE A 280 -59.05 38.74 -38.62
CA PHE A 280 -60.37 38.22 -38.26
C PHE A 280 -60.33 37.56 -36.88
N GLY A 281 -59.40 36.62 -36.66
CA GLY A 281 -59.23 35.92 -35.38
C GLY A 281 -58.90 36.88 -34.23
N PHE A 282 -58.02 37.85 -34.44
CA PHE A 282 -57.66 38.84 -33.42
C PHE A 282 -58.83 39.77 -33.08
N MET A 283 -59.56 40.26 -34.10
CA MET A 283 -60.77 41.07 -33.89
C MET A 283 -61.87 40.26 -33.23
N SER A 284 -62.10 39.02 -33.64
CA SER A 284 -63.05 38.11 -32.99
C SER A 284 -62.68 37.88 -31.54
N TRP A 285 -61.41 37.59 -31.22
CA TRP A 285 -60.95 37.40 -29.83
C TRP A 285 -61.09 38.67 -28.99
N ARG A 286 -60.71 39.84 -29.53
CA ARG A 286 -60.80 41.12 -28.83
C ARG A 286 -62.24 41.60 -28.62
N LEU A 287 -63.12 41.36 -29.59
CA LEU A 287 -64.53 41.74 -29.54
C LEU A 287 -65.39 40.67 -28.87
N TRP A 288 -64.85 39.46 -28.65
CA TRP A 288 -65.53 38.38 -27.94
C TRP A 288 -66.13 38.80 -26.58
N PRO A 289 -65.45 39.59 -25.73
CA PRO A 289 -66.01 40.06 -24.47
C PRO A 289 -67.13 41.10 -24.63
N LEU A 290 -67.27 41.73 -25.80
CA LEU A 290 -68.35 42.67 -26.12
C LEU A 290 -69.51 41.99 -26.87
N LEU A 291 -69.29 40.80 -27.41
CA LEU A 291 -70.25 39.98 -28.14
C LEU A 291 -70.81 38.83 -27.29
N ALA A 292 -70.13 38.47 -26.20
CA ALA A 292 -70.66 37.61 -25.15
C ALA A 292 -71.60 38.45 -24.24
N PRO A 293 -72.84 38.00 -23.98
CA PRO A 293 -73.78 38.71 -23.11
C PRO A 293 -73.29 38.79 -21.66
#